data_AF-A0A0F9R4K5-F1
#
_entry.id   AF-A0A0F9R4K5-F1
#
_cell.length_a   1.000
_cell.length_b   1.000
_cell.length_c   1.000
_cell.angle_alpha   90.00
_cell.angle_beta   90.00
_cell.angle_gamma   90.00
#
_symmetry.space_group_name_H-M   'P 1'
#
loop_
_entity.id
_entity.type
_entity.pdbx_description
1 polymer ?
#
loop_
_entity_poly.entity_id
_entity_poly.type
_entity_poly.pdbx_seq_one_letter_code
_entity_poly.pdbx_strand_id
1 'polypeptide(L)'
;FRLVTGTDETPGGGIPETFRQCVTKLAGAMAQALEMGQSLELPEPEDGDPMNALENWCAGFVDTFLEHEDEWLDAASEEEAADLMVPMLTLSGLFDDEDFQNVRNSEKLSSQMADAIPDSLTDLYLLFHAPD
;
A
#
# COMPACT_ATOMS: atom_id res chain seq x y z
N PHE A 1 -1.10 3.58 -14.71
CA PHE A 1 -1.79 3.75 -16.01
C PHE A 1 -2.67 2.54 -16.27
N ARG A 2 -2.11 1.32 -16.38
CA ARG A 2 -2.89 0.08 -16.60
C ARG A 2 -3.99 -0.18 -15.56
N LEU A 3 -3.68 -0.10 -14.27
CA LEU A 3 -4.65 -0.24 -13.17
C LEU A 3 -5.73 0.85 -13.14
N VAL A 4 -5.42 2.07 -13.62
CA VAL A 4 -6.33 3.24 -13.56
C VAL A 4 -7.21 3.35 -14.81
N THR A 5 -6.75 2.84 -15.97
CA THR A 5 -7.49 2.96 -17.24
C THR A 5 -8.16 1.67 -17.68
N GLY A 6 -7.86 0.53 -17.04
CA GLY A 6 -8.38 -0.78 -17.44
C GLY A 6 -7.93 -1.21 -18.84
N THR A 7 -6.86 -0.61 -19.36
CA THR A 7 -6.31 -0.91 -20.68
C THR A 7 -4.92 -1.51 -20.56
N ASP A 8 -4.72 -2.67 -21.16
CA ASP A 8 -3.44 -3.40 -21.17
C ASP A 8 -2.30 -2.62 -21.86
N GLU A 9 -2.66 -1.67 -22.73
CA GLU A 9 -1.72 -0.85 -23.48
C GLU A 9 -1.77 0.62 -23.01
N THR A 10 -0.58 1.20 -22.80
CA THR A 10 -0.43 2.65 -22.72
C THR A 10 -0.85 3.26 -24.06
N PRO A 11 -1.67 4.34 -24.08
CA PRO A 11 -2.00 5.04 -25.31
C PRO A 11 -0.72 5.35 -26.10
N GLY A 12 -0.76 5.28 -27.44
CA GLY A 12 0.43 5.30 -28.32
C GLY A 12 1.42 6.48 -28.18
N GLY A 13 1.17 7.44 -27.28
CA GLY A 13 2.12 8.47 -26.84
C GLY A 13 2.94 8.12 -25.59
N GLY A 14 2.77 6.93 -25.00
CA GLY A 14 3.41 6.53 -23.74
C GLY A 14 2.88 7.31 -22.53
N ILE A 15 3.53 7.14 -21.37
CA ILE A 15 3.19 7.91 -20.17
C ILE A 15 3.60 9.39 -20.40
N PRO A 16 2.75 10.39 -20.11
CA PRO A 16 3.14 11.79 -20.21
C PRO A 16 4.33 12.15 -19.31
N GLU A 17 5.26 12.97 -19.80
CA GLU A 17 6.46 13.35 -19.03
C GLU A 17 6.10 14.09 -17.74
N THR A 18 5.12 14.99 -17.77
CA THR A 18 4.62 15.68 -16.57
C THR A 18 4.13 14.69 -15.52
N PHE A 19 3.43 13.62 -15.92
CA PHE A 19 2.95 12.61 -15.00
C PHE A 19 4.11 11.86 -14.34
N ARG A 20 5.11 11.42 -15.12
CA ARG A 20 6.34 10.81 -14.57
C ARG A 20 7.01 11.74 -13.56
N GLN A 21 7.21 13.00 -13.91
CA GLN A 21 7.84 13.98 -13.03
C GLN A 21 7.05 14.18 -11.73
N CYS A 22 5.72 14.23 -11.79
CA CYS A 22 4.88 14.33 -10.61
C CYS A 22 5.00 13.09 -9.71
N VAL A 23 4.92 11.88 -10.28
CA VAL A 23 5.05 10.62 -9.52
C VAL A 23 6.43 10.51 -8.88
N THR A 24 7.51 10.82 -9.60
CA THR A 24 8.87 10.81 -9.06
C THR A 24 9.04 11.80 -7.90
N LYS A 25 8.48 13.01 -8.03
CA LYS A 25 8.51 14.01 -6.95
C LYS A 25 7.73 13.55 -5.72
N LEU A 26 6.54 12.98 -5.93
CA LEU A 26 5.71 12.45 -4.85
C LEU A 26 6.42 11.30 -4.13
N ALA A 27 6.92 10.31 -4.87
CA ALA A 27 7.66 9.19 -4.31
C ALA A 27 8.89 9.64 -3.50
N GLY A 28 9.65 10.62 -4.01
CA GLY A 28 10.78 11.18 -3.28
C GLY A 28 10.39 11.89 -1.98
N ALA A 29 9.27 12.62 -1.98
CA ALA A 29 8.76 13.25 -0.77
C ALA A 29 8.27 12.23 0.27
N MET A 30 7.61 11.16 -0.18
CA MET A 30 7.17 10.06 0.68
C MET A 30 8.36 9.33 1.30
N ALA A 31 9.36 8.96 0.49
CA ALA A 31 10.58 8.31 0.97
C ALA A 31 11.30 9.17 2.03
N GLN A 32 11.40 10.48 1.80
CA GLN A 32 11.99 11.40 2.78
C GLN A 32 11.20 11.44 4.10
N ALA A 33 9.86 11.45 4.04
CA ALA A 33 9.01 11.44 5.22
C ALA A 33 9.23 10.15 6.03
N LEU A 34 9.18 9.00 5.36
CA LEU A 34 9.38 7.68 5.97
C LEU A 34 10.78 7.52 6.58
N GLU A 35 11.83 8.00 5.90
CA GLU A 35 13.20 7.99 6.42
C GLU A 35 13.35 8.83 7.70
N MET A 36 12.55 9.88 7.86
CA MET A 36 12.48 10.69 9.09
C MET A 36 11.53 10.09 10.14
N GLY A 37 10.97 8.90 9.90
CA GLY A 37 10.01 8.24 10.79
C GLY A 37 8.64 8.95 10.85
N GLN A 38 8.28 9.70 9.80
CA GLN A 38 6.98 10.34 9.70
C GLN A 38 6.00 9.43 8.97
N SER A 39 4.84 9.19 9.58
CA SER A 39 3.77 8.41 8.98
C SER A 39 3.16 9.14 7.76
N LEU A 40 2.73 8.36 6.77
CA LEU A 40 2.08 8.89 5.57
C LEU A 40 0.58 9.15 5.81
N GLU A 41 0.03 10.13 5.10
CA GLU A 41 -1.41 10.34 5.05
C GLU A 41 -2.04 9.38 4.03
N LEU A 42 -3.08 8.67 4.46
CA LEU A 42 -3.85 7.77 3.60
C LEU A 42 -4.86 8.56 2.75
N PRO A 43 -5.26 8.03 1.58
CA PRO A 43 -6.27 8.68 0.75
C PRO A 43 -7.60 8.82 1.49
N GLU A 44 -8.13 10.03 1.54
CA GLU A 44 -9.52 10.28 1.95
C GLU A 44 -10.47 10.04 0.76
N PRO A 45 -11.68 9.52 1.00
CA PRO A 45 -12.67 9.32 -0.05
C PRO A 45 -13.20 10.65 -0.60
N GLU A 46 -13.27 10.79 -1.92
CA GLU A 46 -13.84 12.00 -2.56
C GLU A 46 -15.37 12.08 -2.43
N ASP A 47 -16.04 10.94 -2.28
CA ASP A 47 -17.51 10.79 -2.22
C ASP A 47 -18.04 10.63 -0.79
N GLY A 48 -17.16 10.67 0.21
CA GLY A 48 -17.49 10.41 1.61
C GLY A 48 -17.72 8.94 1.95
N ASP A 49 -17.39 8.00 1.05
CA ASP A 49 -17.33 6.56 1.33
C ASP A 49 -15.87 6.09 1.58
N PRO A 50 -15.37 6.19 2.82
CA PRO A 50 -13.96 5.94 3.15
C PRO A 50 -13.49 4.53 2.85
N MET A 51 -14.40 3.57 2.77
CA MET A 51 -14.01 2.18 2.60
C MET A 51 -13.53 1.89 1.17
N ASN A 52 -14.15 2.48 0.14
CA ASN A 52 -13.77 2.22 -1.24
C ASN A 52 -12.38 2.77 -1.59
N ALA A 53 -12.03 3.96 -1.09
CA ALA A 53 -10.72 4.56 -1.35
C ALA A 53 -9.59 3.76 -0.68
N LEU A 54 -9.81 3.37 0.58
CA LEU A 54 -8.83 2.61 1.35
C LEU A 54 -8.67 1.17 0.83
N GLU A 55 -9.77 0.50 0.51
CA GLU A 55 -9.75 -0.85 -0.06
C GLU A 55 -8.97 -0.88 -1.39
N ASN A 56 -9.26 0.07 -2.30
CA ASN A 56 -8.55 0.17 -3.58
C ASN A 56 -7.06 0.49 -3.39
N TRP A 57 -6.72 1.32 -2.41
CA TRP A 57 -5.31 1.62 -2.10
C TRP A 57 -4.59 0.38 -1.57
N CYS A 58 -5.21 -0.34 -0.63
CA CYS A 58 -4.68 -1.59 -0.08
C CYS A 58 -4.53 -2.67 -1.17
N ALA A 59 -5.53 -2.79 -2.06
CA ALA A 59 -5.49 -3.71 -3.18
C ALA A 59 -4.31 -3.40 -4.13
N GLY A 60 -4.13 -2.14 -4.50
CA GLY A 60 -3.00 -1.73 -5.36
C GLY A 60 -1.63 -1.94 -4.71
N PHE A 61 -1.53 -1.72 -3.40
CA PHE A 61 -0.31 -1.98 -2.64
C PHE A 61 0.01 -3.48 -2.59
N VAL A 62 -0.96 -4.32 -2.25
CA VAL A 62 -0.82 -5.78 -2.18
C VAL A 62 -0.50 -6.38 -3.55
N ASP A 63 -1.17 -5.92 -4.61
CA ASP A 63 -0.90 -6.37 -5.98
C ASP A 63 0.57 -6.10 -6.36
N THR A 64 1.07 -4.91 -6.04
CA THR A 64 2.49 -4.55 -6.27
C THR A 64 3.45 -5.38 -5.40
N PHE A 65 3.08 -5.67 -4.15
CA PHE A 65 3.86 -6.56 -3.29
C PHE A 65 3.96 -7.98 -3.89
N LEU A 66 2.84 -8.55 -4.35
CA LEU A 66 2.82 -9.89 -4.95
C LEU A 66 3.63 -9.97 -6.25
N GLU A 67 3.71 -8.89 -7.03
CA GLU A 67 4.58 -8.83 -8.21
C GLU A 67 6.08 -8.89 -7.88
N HIS A 68 6.46 -8.55 -6.65
CA HIS A 68 7.85 -8.43 -6.17
C HIS A 68 8.14 -9.23 -4.89
N GLU A 69 7.30 -10.21 -4.55
CA GLU A 69 7.32 -10.91 -3.26
C GLU A 69 8.69 -11.50 -2.93
N ASP A 70 9.32 -12.17 -3.90
CA ASP A 70 10.65 -12.77 -3.75
C ASP A 70 11.70 -11.74 -3.29
N GLU A 71 11.68 -10.52 -3.85
CA GLU A 71 12.64 -9.45 -3.50
C GLU A 71 12.43 -8.94 -2.07
N TRP A 72 11.18 -8.96 -1.59
CA TRP A 72 10.82 -8.48 -0.25
C TRP A 72 11.16 -9.51 0.82
N LEU A 73 10.87 -10.79 0.57
CA LEU A 73 11.12 -11.85 1.53
C LEU A 73 12.61 -12.21 1.65
N ASP A 74 13.41 -12.00 0.58
CA ASP A 74 14.86 -12.23 0.60
C ASP A 74 15.66 -11.09 1.25
N ALA A 75 15.13 -9.85 1.25
CA ALA A 75 15.88 -8.67 1.66
C ALA A 75 15.77 -8.31 3.16
N ALA A 76 14.80 -8.87 3.88
CA ALA A 76 14.59 -8.61 5.30
C ALA A 76 14.07 -9.85 6.05
N SER A 77 13.72 -9.68 7.33
CA SER A 77 13.01 -10.71 8.09
C SER A 77 11.63 -10.96 7.48
N GLU A 78 11.45 -12.11 6.80
CA GLU A 78 10.19 -12.54 6.21
C GLU A 78 9.02 -12.47 7.21
N GLU A 79 9.24 -12.92 8.45
CA GLU A 79 8.23 -12.90 9.51
C GLU A 79 7.80 -11.46 9.85
N GLU A 80 8.77 -10.55 9.99
CA GLU A 80 8.50 -9.16 10.35
C GLU A 80 7.82 -8.40 9.19
N ALA A 81 8.26 -8.62 7.96
CA ALA A 81 7.62 -8.06 6.78
C ALA A 81 6.17 -8.57 6.66
N ALA A 82 5.94 -9.87 6.85
CA ALA A 82 4.61 -10.46 6.79
C ALA A 82 3.65 -9.86 7.83
N ASP A 83 4.12 -9.68 9.07
CA ASP A 83 3.33 -9.06 10.15
C ASP A 83 2.93 -7.61 9.82
N LEU A 84 3.86 -6.83 9.27
CA LEU A 84 3.62 -5.44 8.86
C LEU A 84 2.67 -5.32 7.66
N MET A 85 2.55 -6.38 6.84
CA MET A 85 1.65 -6.41 5.68
C MET A 85 0.20 -6.71 6.04
N VAL A 86 -0.07 -7.28 7.23
CA VAL A 86 -1.41 -7.77 7.63
C VAL A 86 -2.53 -6.73 7.45
N PRO A 87 -2.37 -5.45 7.84
CA PRO A 87 -3.45 -4.47 7.67
C PRO A 87 -3.82 -4.25 6.19
N MET A 88 -2.83 -4.14 5.31
CA MET A 88 -3.03 -3.97 3.87
C MET A 88 -3.63 -5.24 3.24
N LEU A 89 -3.14 -6.43 3.61
CA LEU A 89 -3.71 -7.71 3.16
C LEU A 89 -5.18 -7.83 3.58
N THR A 90 -5.48 -7.54 4.84
CA THR A 90 -6.82 -7.63 5.42
C THR A 90 -7.79 -6.66 4.76
N LEU A 91 -7.39 -5.40 4.55
CA LEU A 91 -8.27 -4.37 4.00
C LEU A 91 -8.30 -4.32 2.46
N SER A 92 -7.46 -5.10 1.78
CA SER A 92 -7.43 -5.15 0.30
C SER A 92 -8.67 -5.78 -0.36
N GLY A 93 -9.42 -6.60 0.38
CA GLY A 93 -10.52 -7.39 -0.20
C GLY A 93 -10.09 -8.50 -1.17
N LEU A 94 -8.79 -8.72 -1.39
CA LEU A 94 -8.27 -9.68 -2.39
C LEU A 94 -8.30 -11.15 -1.92
N PHE A 95 -8.44 -11.38 -0.61
CA PHE A 95 -8.36 -12.70 0.00
C PHE A 95 -9.68 -13.12 0.64
N ASP A 96 -10.13 -14.34 0.35
CA ASP A 96 -11.36 -14.94 0.87
C ASP A 96 -11.18 -15.70 2.20
N ASP A 97 -10.08 -15.47 2.91
CA ASP A 97 -9.82 -16.11 4.22
C ASP A 97 -10.85 -15.67 5.29
N GLU A 98 -11.33 -16.62 6.08
CA GLU A 98 -12.37 -16.39 7.09
C GLU A 98 -11.91 -15.38 8.16
N ASP A 99 -10.64 -15.38 8.54
CA ASP A 99 -10.11 -14.47 9.54
C ASP A 99 -10.08 -13.03 9.01
N PHE A 100 -9.66 -12.84 7.75
CA PHE A 100 -9.71 -11.52 7.11
C PHE A 100 -11.14 -11.01 6.92
N GLN A 101 -12.06 -11.89 6.53
CA GLN A 101 -13.48 -11.54 6.41
C GLN A 101 -14.08 -11.15 7.77
N ASN A 102 -13.74 -11.86 8.85
CA ASN A 102 -14.20 -11.54 10.19
C ASN A 102 -13.74 -10.16 10.66
N VAL A 103 -12.51 -9.77 10.32
CA VAL A 103 -11.97 -8.43 10.62
C VAL A 103 -12.68 -7.36 9.79
N ARG A 104 -12.79 -7.53 8.47
CA ARG A 104 -13.47 -6.57 7.57
C ARG A 104 -14.94 -6.33 7.93
N ASN A 105 -15.65 -7.39 8.33
CA ASN A 105 -17.06 -7.30 8.71
C ASN A 105 -17.28 -6.67 10.10
N SER A 106 -16.21 -6.39 10.85
CA SER A 106 -16.26 -5.68 12.12
C SER A 106 -15.79 -4.25 11.95
N GLU A 107 -16.70 -3.28 12.03
CA GLU A 107 -16.38 -1.84 11.94
C GLU A 107 -15.23 -1.44 12.88
N LYS A 108 -15.24 -1.99 14.11
CA LYS A 108 -14.18 -1.75 15.09
C LYS A 108 -12.83 -2.30 14.62
N LEU A 109 -12.77 -3.57 14.21
CA LEU A 109 -11.50 -4.20 13.84
C LEU A 109 -10.98 -3.62 12.52
N SER A 110 -11.86 -3.37 11.56
CA SER A 110 -11.52 -2.70 10.29
C SER A 110 -10.93 -1.30 10.51
N SER A 111 -11.52 -0.49 11.41
CA SER A 111 -10.96 0.81 11.77
C SER A 111 -9.59 0.68 12.46
N GLN A 112 -9.40 -0.32 13.31
CA GLN A 112 -8.10 -0.57 13.95
C GLN A 112 -7.02 -0.96 12.95
N MET A 113 -7.36 -1.75 11.93
CA MET A 113 -6.44 -2.06 10.84
C MET A 113 -6.12 -0.81 10.02
N ALA A 114 -7.12 0.02 9.71
CA ALA A 114 -6.92 1.27 8.97
C ALA A 114 -5.97 2.22 9.71
N ASP A 115 -6.18 2.38 11.02
CA ASP A 115 -5.35 3.23 11.88
C ASP A 115 -3.90 2.72 12.01
N ALA A 116 -3.67 1.41 11.81
CA ALA A 116 -2.34 0.79 11.90
C ALA A 116 -1.52 0.89 10.61
N ILE A 117 -2.15 1.13 9.45
CA ILE A 117 -1.44 1.17 8.16
C ILE A 117 -0.30 2.21 8.13
N PRO A 118 -0.49 3.48 8.57
CA PRO A 118 0.55 4.50 8.45
C PRO A 118 1.85 4.14 9.20
N ASP A 119 1.71 3.55 10.38
CA ASP A 119 2.84 3.10 11.19
C ASP A 119 3.47 1.85 10.55
N SER A 120 2.65 0.91 10.09
CA SER A 120 3.13 -0.30 9.39
C SER A 120 3.95 0.05 8.15
N LEU A 121 3.55 1.06 7.36
CA LEU A 121 4.32 1.54 6.21
C LEU A 121 5.66 2.16 6.60
N THR A 122 5.70 2.85 7.73
CA THR A 122 6.91 3.46 8.26
C THR A 122 7.89 2.38 8.70
N ASP A 123 7.42 1.42 9.50
CA ASP A 123 8.24 0.31 9.99
C ASP A 123 8.73 -0.57 8.83
N LEU A 124 7.86 -0.85 7.86
CA LEU A 124 8.22 -1.61 6.66
C LEU A 124 9.30 -0.89 5.84
N TYR A 125 9.17 0.42 5.65
CA TYR A 125 10.21 1.19 4.94
C TYR A 125 11.54 1.14 5.70
N LEU A 126 11.52 1.34 7.01
CA LEU A 126 12.72 1.31 7.85
C LEU A 126 13.36 -0.08 7.87
N LEU A 127 12.57 -1.15 7.89
CA LEU A 127 13.05 -2.54 7.84
C LEU A 127 13.98 -2.79 6.64
N PHE A 128 13.66 -2.23 5.46
CA PHE A 128 14.46 -2.40 4.24
C PHE A 128 15.54 -1.33 4.01
N HIS A 129 15.54 -0.24 4.79
CA HIS A 129 16.45 0.90 4.59
C HIS A 129 17.35 1.18 5.81
N ALA A 130 17.15 0.49 6.92
CA ALA A 130 18.03 0.57 8.07
C ALA A 130 19.40 -0.06 7.72
N PRO A 131 20.51 0.56 8.14
CA PRO A 131 21.83 -0.05 8.00
C PRO A 131 21.96 -1.28 8.91
N ASP A 132 22.66 -2.31 8.41
CA ASP A 132 23.05 -3.52 9.16
C ASP A 132 23.79 -3.22 10.48
#